data_AF-A0A2R6G599-F1
#
_entry.id   AF-A0A2R6G599-F1
#
_cell.length_a   1.000
_cell.length_b   1.000
_cell.length_c   1.000
_cell.angle_alpha   90.00
_cell.angle_beta   90.00
_cell.angle_gamma   90.00
#
_symmetry.space_group_name_H-M   'P 1'
#
loop_
_entity.id
_entity.type
_entity.pdbx_description
1 polymer ?
#
loop_
_entity_poly.entity_id
_entity_poly.type
_entity_poly.pdbx_seq_one_letter_code
_entity_poly.pdbx_strand_id
1 'polypeptide(L)'
;MFTEGRNDVHFVKSLLTSTYGTVDVDDFIVEDYVAEEGAGPTVPPESTEIRRFRAREERGGVLVKSENGYENLLKVFSTVLVDLCDYRLRFSLVVDCDGCGIEEVLDQLNGHVGSRYGGGVTIRQNGMTELNPDATLVNCSVEGSSGLDDEFALVAFADSLEAAADVVRDNDRETKEETIAEFAQETDGFDEFAAVFEHVNDA
;
A
#
# COMPACT_ATOMS: atom_id res chain seq x y z
N MET A 1 -1.19 4.19 2.83
CA MET A 1 -0.72 3.15 1.90
C MET A 1 -0.06 2.05 2.67
N PHE A 2 -0.33 0.82 2.28
CA PHE A 2 0.27 -0.38 2.85
C PHE A 2 1.10 -1.05 1.76
N THR A 3 2.32 -1.41 2.11
CA THR A 3 3.30 -2.01 1.19
C THR A 3 4.00 -3.19 1.85
N GLU A 4 4.60 -4.06 1.05
CA GLU A 4 5.25 -5.26 1.54
C GLU A 4 6.58 -4.93 2.25
N GLY A 5 7.41 -4.11 1.61
CA GLY A 5 8.76 -3.84 2.04
C GLY A 5 9.14 -2.37 1.95
N ARG A 6 10.36 -2.08 2.41
CA ARG A 6 10.97 -0.74 2.39
C ARG A 6 11.11 -0.17 0.98
N ASN A 7 11.44 -1.00 0.00
CA ASN A 7 11.66 -0.54 -1.37
C ASN A 7 10.38 0.03 -1.97
N ASP A 8 9.23 -0.57 -1.66
CA ASP A 8 7.91 -0.05 -2.04
C ASP A 8 7.59 1.30 -1.38
N VAL A 9 7.96 1.45 -0.10
CA VAL A 9 7.83 2.75 0.59
C VAL A 9 8.65 3.81 -0.16
N HIS A 10 9.86 3.48 -0.58
CA HIS A 10 10.70 4.38 -1.36
C HIS A 10 10.08 4.70 -2.73
N PHE A 11 9.61 3.69 -3.46
CA PHE A 11 8.90 3.84 -4.73
C PHE A 11 7.73 4.82 -4.61
N VAL A 12 6.85 4.60 -3.64
CA VAL A 12 5.68 5.44 -3.40
C VAL A 12 6.08 6.88 -3.09
N LYS A 13 7.08 7.07 -2.23
CA LYS A 13 7.58 8.42 -1.89
C LYS A 13 8.13 9.13 -3.11
N SER A 14 8.91 8.43 -3.93
CA SER A 14 9.49 8.96 -5.17
C SER A 14 8.40 9.32 -6.18
N LEU A 15 7.40 8.45 -6.37
CA LEU A 15 6.26 8.69 -7.26
C LEU A 15 5.43 9.91 -6.83
N LEU A 16 5.09 10.01 -5.54
CA LEU A 16 4.34 11.16 -5.04
C LEU A 16 5.14 12.45 -5.18
N THR A 17 6.45 12.39 -4.91
CA THR A 17 7.33 13.55 -5.00
C THR A 17 7.50 14.02 -6.45
N SER A 18 7.62 13.10 -7.40
CA SER A 18 7.73 13.43 -8.82
C SER A 18 6.43 14.02 -9.37
N THR A 19 5.28 13.47 -8.97
CA THR A 19 3.96 13.88 -9.49
C THR A 19 3.50 15.20 -8.87
N TYR A 20 3.63 15.35 -7.56
CA TYR A 20 2.99 16.42 -6.78
C TYR A 20 3.97 17.42 -6.17
N GLY A 21 5.28 17.22 -6.36
CA GLY A 21 6.31 18.03 -5.73
C GLY A 21 6.50 17.69 -4.25
N THR A 22 6.50 18.68 -3.37
CA THR A 22 6.68 18.42 -1.94
C THR A 22 5.38 17.91 -1.31
N VAL A 23 5.32 16.61 -1.02
CA VAL A 23 4.23 15.96 -0.28
C VAL A 23 4.69 15.67 1.16
N ASP A 24 3.83 15.92 2.15
CA ASP A 24 4.07 15.53 3.54
C ASP A 24 3.82 14.01 3.68
N VAL A 25 4.89 13.22 3.55
CA VAL A 25 4.82 11.76 3.66
C VAL A 25 5.42 11.30 4.98
N ASP A 26 4.56 10.82 5.88
CA ASP A 26 4.96 10.02 7.03
C ASP A 26 5.22 8.58 6.57
N ASP A 27 6.34 7.99 6.98
CA ASP A 27 6.61 6.57 6.76
C ASP A 27 6.75 5.77 8.05
N PHE A 28 6.31 4.52 7.99
CA PHE A 28 6.45 3.56 9.10
C PHE A 28 6.94 2.22 8.56
N ILE A 29 8.15 1.84 8.97
CA ILE A 29 8.80 0.61 8.54
C ILE A 29 8.85 -0.34 9.73
N VAL A 30 8.08 -1.44 9.66
CA VAL A 30 7.96 -2.42 10.76
C VAL A 30 9.33 -2.96 11.19
N GLU A 31 10.24 -3.18 10.24
CA GLU A 31 11.59 -3.68 10.52
C GLU A 31 12.39 -2.73 11.43
N ASP A 32 12.27 -1.42 11.20
CA ASP A 32 12.96 -0.41 12.02
C ASP A 32 12.37 -0.36 13.43
N TYR A 33 11.04 -0.41 13.54
CA TYR A 33 10.35 -0.45 14.82
C TYR A 33 10.74 -1.68 15.66
N VAL A 34 10.79 -2.88 15.06
CA VAL A 34 11.17 -4.11 15.76
C VAL A 34 12.65 -4.07 16.18
N ALA A 35 13.53 -3.49 15.37
CA ALA A 35 14.94 -3.36 15.70
C ALA A 35 15.19 -2.40 16.87
N GLU A 36 14.41 -1.32 16.96
CA GLU A 36 14.56 -0.29 18.01
C GLU A 36 13.88 -0.66 19.34
N GLU A 37 12.67 -1.23 19.29
CA GLU A 37 11.83 -1.45 20.48
C GLU A 37 11.89 -2.90 21.02
N GLY A 38 12.51 -3.83 20.28
CA GLY A 38 12.55 -5.26 20.62
C GLY A 38 11.22 -5.97 20.35
N ALA A 39 11.08 -7.21 20.84
CA ALA A 39 9.92 -8.07 20.56
C ALA A 39 8.61 -7.59 21.25
N GLY A 40 8.01 -6.53 20.71
CA GLY A 40 6.57 -6.29 20.53
C GLY A 40 5.72 -5.82 21.73
N PRO A 41 5.01 -4.66 21.64
CA PRO A 41 3.96 -4.26 22.57
C PRO A 41 2.64 -5.07 22.40
N THR A 42 1.72 -4.92 23.38
CA THR A 42 0.43 -5.65 23.49
C THR A 42 -0.68 -5.12 22.57
N VAL A 43 -0.48 -3.97 21.92
CA VAL A 43 -1.37 -3.37 20.92
C VAL A 43 -0.61 -3.37 19.60
N PRO A 44 -1.21 -3.80 18.48
CA PRO A 44 -0.55 -3.75 17.19
C PRO A 44 -0.14 -2.29 16.90
N PRO A 45 1.17 -1.99 16.72
CA PRO A 45 1.64 -0.62 16.48
C PRO A 45 0.92 0.05 15.29
N GLU A 46 0.40 -0.74 14.37
CA GLU A 46 -0.29 -0.34 13.16
C GLU A 46 -1.59 0.42 13.44
N SER A 47 -2.41 -0.03 14.39
CA SER A 47 -3.63 0.71 14.79
C SER A 47 -3.29 2.03 15.50
N THR A 48 -2.12 2.11 16.13
CA THR A 48 -1.67 3.34 16.79
C THR A 48 -1.23 4.37 15.76
N GLU A 49 -0.47 3.98 14.74
CA GLU A 49 -0.03 4.88 13.68
C GLU A 49 -1.21 5.40 12.84
N ILE A 50 -2.17 4.54 12.49
CA ILE A 50 -3.39 4.98 11.78
C ILE A 50 -4.17 6.02 12.62
N ARG A 51 -4.29 5.79 13.94
CA ARG A 51 -4.95 6.75 14.84
C ARG A 51 -4.15 8.05 15.00
N ARG A 52 -2.82 7.97 15.06
CA ARG A 52 -1.94 9.14 15.14
C ARG A 52 -2.03 9.98 13.87
N PHE A 53 -1.93 9.33 12.71
CA PHE A 53 -2.09 9.97 11.41
C PHE A 53 -3.45 10.66 11.31
N ARG A 54 -4.54 9.97 11.67
CA ARG A 54 -5.86 10.59 11.74
C ARG A 54 -5.91 11.79 12.69
N ALA A 55 -5.30 11.70 13.88
CA ALA A 55 -5.30 12.80 14.84
C ALA A 55 -4.49 14.03 14.37
N ARG A 56 -3.60 13.85 13.39
CA ARG A 56 -2.82 14.91 12.73
C ARG A 56 -3.58 15.57 11.57
N GLU A 57 -4.90 15.38 11.44
CA GLU A 57 -5.82 15.84 10.37
C GLU A 57 -5.82 17.35 10.00
N GLU A 58 -4.78 18.11 10.35
CA GLU A 58 -4.49 19.40 9.76
C GLU A 58 -3.50 19.20 8.59
N ARG A 59 -4.06 19.06 7.38
CA ARG A 59 -3.45 19.23 6.02
C ARG A 59 -2.83 17.98 5.38
N GLY A 60 -3.56 17.38 4.42
CA GLY A 60 -2.99 16.79 3.19
C GLY A 60 -1.88 15.73 3.27
N GLY A 61 -1.60 15.13 4.42
CA GLY A 61 -0.49 14.17 4.54
C GLY A 61 -0.79 12.79 3.96
N VAL A 62 0.26 12.02 3.68
CA VAL A 62 0.19 10.61 3.28
C VAL A 62 0.98 9.77 4.27
N LEU A 63 0.37 8.69 4.79
CA LEU A 63 1.08 7.66 5.56
C LEU A 63 1.40 6.47 4.65
N VAL A 64 2.66 6.08 4.55
CA VAL A 64 3.11 4.88 3.81
C VAL A 64 3.75 3.90 4.78
N LYS A 65 3.32 2.64 4.77
CA LYS A 65 3.74 1.62 5.75
C LYS A 65 4.31 0.39 5.07
N SER A 66 5.49 -0.07 5.50
CA SER A 66 6.04 -1.39 5.18
C SER A 66 5.62 -2.39 6.26
N GLU A 67 4.99 -3.50 5.87
CA GLU A 67 4.50 -4.54 6.79
C GLU A 67 5.46 -5.72 6.96
N ASN A 68 6.68 -5.63 6.42
CA ASN A 68 7.73 -6.65 6.53
C ASN A 68 7.26 -8.01 5.98
N GLY A 69 6.87 -8.01 4.71
CA GLY A 69 6.52 -9.20 3.94
C GLY A 69 5.03 -9.33 3.60
N TYR A 70 4.76 -9.97 2.47
CA TYR A 70 3.44 -10.20 1.87
C TYR A 70 2.38 -10.75 2.85
N GLU A 71 2.72 -11.81 3.59
CA GLU A 71 1.80 -12.45 4.55
C GLU A 71 1.39 -11.50 5.69
N ASN A 72 2.34 -10.70 6.19
CA ASN A 72 2.05 -9.70 7.22
C ASN A 72 1.20 -8.57 6.65
N LEU A 73 1.52 -8.12 5.44
CA LEU A 73 0.76 -7.10 4.72
C LEU A 73 -0.73 -7.46 4.63
N LEU A 74 -1.07 -8.63 4.08
CA LEU A 74 -2.47 -9.06 3.95
C LEU A 74 -3.17 -9.19 5.31
N LYS A 75 -2.47 -9.73 6.31
CA LYS A 75 -3.00 -9.92 7.66
C LYS A 75 -3.24 -8.59 8.37
N VAL A 76 -2.31 -7.64 8.29
CA VAL A 76 -2.45 -6.31 8.91
C VAL A 76 -3.54 -5.53 8.19
N PHE A 77 -3.49 -5.48 6.86
CA PHE A 77 -4.46 -4.75 6.05
C PHE A 77 -5.88 -5.22 6.33
N SER A 78 -6.14 -6.54 6.29
CA SER A 78 -7.44 -7.12 6.66
C SER A 78 -7.84 -6.83 8.11
N THR A 79 -6.87 -6.71 9.03
CA THR A 79 -7.13 -6.41 10.44
C THR A 79 -7.66 -5.00 10.64
N VAL A 80 -7.17 -4.03 9.86
CA VAL A 80 -7.53 -2.61 9.98
C VAL A 80 -8.54 -2.14 8.93
N LEU A 81 -8.90 -2.98 7.95
CA LEU A 81 -9.77 -2.62 6.82
C LEU A 81 -11.07 -1.93 7.24
N VAL A 82 -11.81 -2.51 8.20
CA VAL A 82 -13.08 -1.93 8.66
C VAL A 82 -12.85 -0.59 9.36
N ASP A 83 -11.79 -0.47 10.17
CA ASP A 83 -11.42 0.79 10.80
C ASP A 83 -11.08 1.87 9.76
N LEU A 84 -10.36 1.51 8.68
CA LEU A 84 -10.03 2.44 7.59
C LEU A 84 -11.31 2.97 6.91
N CYS A 85 -12.24 2.08 6.60
CA CYS A 85 -13.54 2.44 6.00
C CYS A 85 -14.39 3.30 6.95
N ASP A 86 -14.46 2.94 8.24
CA ASP A 86 -15.20 3.68 9.26
C ASP A 86 -14.63 5.09 9.46
N TYR A 87 -13.30 5.25 9.35
CA TYR A 87 -12.64 6.55 9.40
C TYR A 87 -12.72 7.31 8.08
N ARG A 88 -13.24 6.71 7.00
CA ARG A 88 -13.29 7.29 5.64
C ARG A 88 -11.93 7.78 5.16
N LEU A 89 -10.88 7.06 5.54
CA LEU A 89 -9.54 7.33 5.03
C LEU A 89 -9.46 6.79 3.61
N ARG A 90 -8.75 7.49 2.72
CA ARG A 90 -8.33 6.87 1.46
C ARG A 90 -7.16 5.95 1.75
N PHE A 91 -7.24 4.72 1.25
CA PHE A 91 -6.19 3.74 1.40
C PHE A 91 -5.90 3.05 0.07
N SER A 92 -4.66 2.59 -0.05
CA SER A 92 -4.18 1.83 -1.20
C SER A 92 -3.23 0.75 -0.70
N LEU A 93 -3.15 -0.33 -1.47
CA LEU A 93 -2.31 -1.49 -1.22
C LEU A 93 -1.31 -1.63 -2.38
N VAL A 94 -0.03 -1.85 -2.08
CA VAL A 94 1.01 -2.17 -3.07
C VAL A 94 1.53 -3.57 -2.74
N VAL A 95 1.52 -4.47 -3.73
CA VAL A 95 1.90 -5.87 -3.56
C VAL A 95 2.82 -6.32 -4.70
N ASP A 96 3.72 -7.23 -4.36
CA ASP A 96 4.38 -8.10 -5.31
C ASP A 96 3.54 -9.37 -5.46
N CYS A 97 3.30 -9.81 -6.69
CA CYS A 97 2.56 -11.03 -6.95
C CYS A 97 3.46 -12.27 -6.97
N ASP A 98 4.78 -12.15 -7.05
CA ASP A 98 5.71 -13.29 -7.14
C ASP A 98 5.34 -14.28 -8.27
N GLY A 99 4.82 -13.76 -9.39
CA GLY A 99 4.34 -14.55 -10.53
C GLY A 99 2.95 -15.18 -10.34
N CYS A 100 2.28 -14.93 -9.21
CA CYS A 100 0.87 -15.29 -9.03
C CYS A 100 -0.06 -14.28 -9.72
N GLY A 101 -1.33 -14.66 -9.90
CA GLY A 101 -2.32 -13.77 -10.50
C GLY A 101 -2.93 -12.81 -9.47
N ILE A 102 -3.39 -11.64 -9.91
CA ILE A 102 -4.16 -10.69 -9.10
C ILE A 102 -5.37 -11.37 -8.41
N GLU A 103 -6.03 -12.30 -9.11
CA GLU A 103 -7.15 -13.08 -8.56
C GLU A 103 -6.72 -13.86 -7.31
N GLU A 104 -5.51 -14.42 -7.29
CA GLU A 104 -5.00 -15.17 -6.15
C GLU A 104 -4.71 -14.25 -4.96
N VAL A 105 -4.14 -13.06 -5.20
CA VAL A 105 -3.96 -12.04 -4.15
C VAL A 105 -5.31 -11.65 -3.53
N LEU A 106 -6.33 -11.39 -4.36
CA LEU A 106 -7.66 -11.02 -3.89
C LEU A 106 -8.37 -12.15 -3.15
N ASP A 107 -8.19 -13.40 -3.58
CA ASP A 107 -8.73 -14.59 -2.91
C ASP A 107 -8.10 -14.77 -1.53
N GLN A 108 -6.78 -14.63 -1.42
CA GLN A 108 -6.08 -14.71 -0.14
C GLN A 108 -6.52 -13.58 0.80
N LEU A 109 -6.61 -12.35 0.28
CA LEU A 109 -7.07 -11.21 1.07
C LEU A 109 -8.52 -11.39 1.55
N ASN A 110 -9.41 -11.87 0.68
CA ASN A 110 -10.78 -12.25 1.07
C ASN A 110 -10.80 -13.41 2.09
N GLY A 111 -9.87 -14.35 2.01
CA GLY A 111 -9.67 -15.40 3.00
C GLY A 111 -9.38 -14.82 4.40
N HIS A 112 -8.46 -13.86 4.48
CA HIS A 112 -8.14 -13.16 5.74
C HIS A 112 -9.32 -12.34 6.27
N VAL A 113 -9.96 -11.54 5.41
CA VAL A 113 -11.14 -10.73 5.75
C VAL A 113 -12.29 -11.63 6.21
N GLY A 114 -12.59 -12.70 5.47
CA GLY A 114 -13.65 -13.65 5.78
C GLY A 114 -13.42 -14.37 7.10
N SER A 115 -12.18 -14.80 7.36
CA SER A 115 -11.78 -15.41 8.65
C SER A 115 -11.97 -14.44 9.82
N ARG A 116 -11.65 -13.15 9.62
CA ARG A 116 -11.72 -12.14 10.68
C ARG A 116 -13.13 -11.65 10.97
N TYR A 117 -13.93 -11.39 9.94
CA TYR A 117 -15.26 -10.78 10.04
C TYR A 117 -16.41 -11.78 9.83
N GLY A 118 -16.11 -13.08 9.82
CA GLY A 118 -17.10 -14.15 9.69
C GLY A 118 -17.87 -14.12 8.36
N GLY A 119 -17.24 -13.63 7.29
CA GLY A 119 -17.86 -13.48 5.96
C GLY A 119 -18.82 -12.30 5.81
N GLY A 120 -18.91 -11.41 6.81
CA GLY A 120 -19.75 -10.21 6.75
C GLY A 120 -19.16 -9.04 5.95
N VAL A 121 -17.91 -9.18 5.50
CA VAL A 121 -17.14 -8.23 4.69
C VAL A 121 -16.51 -8.99 3.52
N THR A 122 -16.49 -8.39 2.32
CA THR A 122 -15.93 -8.98 1.10
C THR A 122 -15.28 -7.89 0.27
N ILE A 123 -14.19 -8.24 -0.41
CA ILE A 123 -13.50 -7.38 -1.36
C ILE A 123 -13.83 -7.85 -2.76
N ARG A 124 -14.17 -6.93 -3.67
CA ARG A 124 -14.41 -7.23 -5.08
C ARG A 124 -13.56 -6.34 -5.98
N GLN A 125 -13.10 -6.93 -7.08
CA GLN A 125 -12.51 -6.19 -8.17
C GLN A 125 -13.60 -5.50 -9.00
N ASN A 126 -13.47 -4.19 -9.18
CA ASN A 126 -14.38 -3.35 -9.96
C ASN A 126 -13.79 -2.96 -11.32
N GLY A 127 -12.47 -2.93 -11.44
CA GLY A 127 -11.78 -2.51 -12.66
C GLY A 127 -10.28 -2.80 -12.57
N MET A 128 -9.63 -2.77 -13.73
CA MET A 128 -8.21 -3.05 -13.86
C MET A 128 -7.64 -2.21 -15.00
N THR A 129 -6.53 -1.52 -14.74
CA THR A 129 -5.74 -0.81 -15.75
C THR A 129 -4.32 -1.35 -15.73
N GLU A 130 -3.82 -1.76 -16.89
CA GLU A 130 -2.40 -2.06 -17.07
C GLU A 130 -1.61 -0.74 -17.06
N LEU A 131 -0.69 -0.60 -16.10
CA LEU A 131 0.14 0.61 -15.97
C LEU A 131 1.37 0.48 -16.88
N ASN A 132 2.00 -0.69 -16.83
CA ASN A 132 3.08 -1.12 -17.71
C ASN A 132 3.08 -2.67 -17.76
N PRO A 133 3.96 -3.31 -18.55
CA PRO A 133 4.00 -4.77 -18.68
C PRO A 133 4.19 -5.55 -17.36
N ASP A 134 4.76 -4.91 -16.35
CA ASP A 134 5.14 -5.50 -15.07
C ASP A 134 4.26 -5.02 -13.90
N ALA A 135 3.34 -4.07 -14.12
CA ALA A 135 2.53 -3.45 -13.07
C ALA A 135 1.08 -3.17 -13.51
N THR A 136 0.13 -3.48 -12.63
CA THR A 136 -1.30 -3.31 -12.87
C THR A 136 -1.96 -2.59 -11.70
N LEU A 137 -2.81 -1.60 -12.01
CA LEU A 137 -3.71 -0.95 -11.06
C LEU A 137 -5.06 -1.66 -11.06
N VAL A 138 -5.55 -1.99 -9.88
CA VAL A 138 -6.82 -2.67 -9.67
C VAL A 138 -7.67 -1.82 -8.74
N ASN A 139 -8.87 -1.48 -9.20
CA ASN A 139 -9.84 -0.77 -8.37
C ASN A 139 -10.70 -1.80 -7.65
N CYS A 140 -10.74 -1.71 -6.32
CA CYS A 140 -11.42 -2.67 -5.46
C CYS A 140 -12.52 -1.99 -4.64
N SER A 141 -13.64 -2.67 -4.45
CA SER A 141 -14.67 -2.30 -3.47
C SER A 141 -14.58 -3.17 -2.22
N VAL A 142 -14.94 -2.59 -1.08
CA VAL A 142 -15.16 -3.27 0.19
C VAL A 142 -16.64 -3.22 0.49
N GLU A 143 -17.29 -4.37 0.44
CA GLU A 143 -18.73 -4.50 0.72
C GLU A 143 -18.95 -5.21 2.04
N GLY A 144 -19.88 -4.72 2.87
CA GLY A 144 -20.26 -5.40 4.10
C GLY A 144 -21.75 -5.30 4.46
N SER A 145 -22.19 -6.26 5.25
CA SER A 145 -23.60 -6.46 5.64
C SER A 145 -24.26 -5.29 6.39
N SER A 146 -23.46 -4.36 6.92
CA SER A 146 -23.91 -3.19 7.71
C SER A 146 -24.01 -1.89 6.90
N GLY A 147 -23.95 -1.96 5.56
CA GLY A 147 -23.81 -0.75 4.72
C GLY A 147 -22.39 -0.20 4.72
N LEU A 148 -21.41 -1.04 5.05
CA LEU A 148 -20.01 -0.80 4.77
C LEU A 148 -19.83 -0.86 3.24
N ASP A 149 -19.45 0.27 2.66
CA ASP A 149 -19.25 0.44 1.23
C ASP A 149 -18.15 1.50 1.06
N ASP A 150 -16.99 1.04 0.62
CA ASP A 150 -15.81 1.89 0.38
C ASP A 150 -14.97 1.32 -0.76
N GLU A 151 -14.01 2.10 -1.24
CA GLU A 151 -13.17 1.72 -2.37
C GLU A 151 -11.68 1.93 -2.05
N PHE A 152 -10.84 1.09 -2.63
CA PHE A 152 -9.39 1.24 -2.55
C PHE A 152 -8.70 0.83 -3.84
N ALA A 153 -7.50 1.37 -4.05
CA ALA A 153 -6.63 1.00 -5.15
C ALA A 153 -5.61 -0.05 -4.71
N LEU A 154 -5.40 -1.06 -5.54
CA LEU A 154 -4.33 -2.06 -5.42
C LEU A 154 -3.37 -1.88 -6.60
N VAL A 155 -2.09 -1.66 -6.32
CA VAL A 155 -1.03 -1.77 -7.33
C VAL A 155 -0.35 -3.11 -7.14
N ALA A 156 -0.36 -3.92 -8.19
CA ALA A 156 0.22 -5.24 -8.20
C ALA A 156 1.37 -5.31 -9.21
N PHE A 157 2.57 -5.64 -8.75
CA PHE A 157 3.71 -5.97 -9.60
C PHE A 157 3.67 -7.45 -9.95
N ALA A 158 3.85 -7.80 -11.24
CA ALA A 158 3.70 -9.17 -11.72
C ALA A 158 4.67 -10.14 -11.05
N ASP A 159 5.94 -9.76 -10.95
CA ASP A 159 6.97 -10.49 -10.21
C ASP A 159 7.29 -9.75 -8.91
N SER A 160 8.05 -8.65 -8.99
CA SER A 160 8.28 -7.73 -7.87
C SER A 160 8.57 -6.31 -8.36
N LEU A 161 8.51 -5.32 -7.47
CA LEU A 161 8.96 -3.96 -7.76
C LEU A 161 10.42 -3.94 -8.28
N GLU A 162 11.32 -4.69 -7.65
CA GLU A 162 12.72 -4.75 -8.10
C GLU A 162 12.86 -5.33 -9.50
N ALA A 163 12.05 -6.33 -9.85
CA ALA A 163 12.05 -6.90 -11.19
C ALA A 163 11.54 -5.86 -12.21
N ALA A 164 10.45 -5.16 -11.90
CA ALA A 164 9.88 -4.12 -12.75
C ALA A 164 10.84 -2.94 -12.96
N ALA A 165 11.59 -2.57 -11.93
CA ALA A 165 12.58 -1.48 -11.96
C ALA A 165 13.99 -1.92 -12.42
N ASP A 166 14.18 -3.17 -12.86
CA ASP A 166 15.48 -3.75 -13.24
C ASP A 166 16.58 -3.56 -12.17
N VAL A 167 16.19 -3.69 -10.90
CA VAL A 167 17.09 -3.52 -9.76
C VAL A 167 17.98 -4.74 -9.59
N VAL A 168 19.28 -4.55 -9.76
CA VAL A 168 20.26 -5.62 -9.55
C VAL A 168 20.37 -5.97 -8.06
N ARG A 169 20.16 -7.24 -7.72
CA ARG A 169 20.14 -7.74 -6.33
C ARG A 169 21.38 -7.38 -5.51
N ASP A 170 22.56 -7.40 -6.13
CA ASP A 170 23.84 -7.16 -5.47
C ASP A 170 24.20 -5.67 -5.36
N ASN A 171 23.37 -4.78 -5.89
CA ASN A 171 23.56 -3.34 -5.71
C ASN A 171 23.45 -2.97 -4.21
N ASP A 172 24.23 -1.97 -3.81
CA ASP A 172 24.06 -1.35 -2.52
C ASP A 172 22.71 -0.62 -2.43
N ARG A 173 22.34 -0.25 -1.21
CA ARG A 173 21.03 0.33 -0.92
C ARG A 173 20.78 1.65 -1.66
N GLU A 174 21.79 2.51 -1.73
CA GLU A 174 21.67 3.82 -2.38
C GLU A 174 21.38 3.66 -3.86
N THR A 175 22.14 2.78 -4.52
CA THR A 175 21.93 2.45 -5.94
C THR A 175 20.54 1.87 -6.20
N LYS A 176 20.03 1.01 -5.30
CA LYS A 176 18.67 0.46 -5.43
C LYS A 176 17.60 1.53 -5.30
N GLU A 177 17.72 2.40 -4.31
CA GLU A 177 16.80 3.51 -4.08
C GLU A 177 16.80 4.46 -5.29
N GLU A 178 17.96 4.79 -5.85
CA GLU A 178 18.08 5.60 -7.07
C GLU A 178 17.37 4.95 -8.27
N THR A 179 17.62 3.68 -8.55
CA THR A 179 16.97 2.97 -9.67
C THR A 179 15.45 2.93 -9.52
N ILE A 180 14.95 2.68 -8.31
CA ILE A 180 13.50 2.70 -8.02
C ILE A 180 12.92 4.10 -8.21
N ALA A 181 13.64 5.14 -7.79
CA ALA A 181 13.20 6.52 -7.96
C ALA A 181 13.16 6.95 -9.44
N GLU A 182 14.10 6.46 -10.27
CA GLU A 182 14.09 6.63 -11.72
C GLU A 182 12.87 5.93 -12.34
N PHE A 183 12.64 4.66 -11.99
CA PHE A 183 11.48 3.89 -12.46
C PHE A 183 10.14 4.58 -12.12
N ALA A 184 10.01 5.12 -10.90
CA ALA A 184 8.85 5.88 -10.46
C ALA A 184 8.61 7.18 -11.24
N GLN A 185 9.64 7.73 -11.90
CA GLN A 185 9.57 8.96 -12.70
C GLN A 185 9.35 8.70 -14.19
N GLU A 186 9.85 7.58 -14.71
CA GLU A 186 9.84 7.29 -16.16
C GLU A 186 8.53 6.68 -16.65
N THR A 187 7.71 6.15 -15.75
CA THR A 187 6.52 5.41 -16.14
C THR A 187 5.30 6.33 -16.18
N ASP A 188 4.98 6.84 -17.38
CA ASP A 188 3.72 7.55 -17.71
C ASP A 188 2.45 6.77 -17.24
N GLY A 189 2.59 5.46 -16.96
CA GLY A 189 1.54 4.59 -16.46
C GLY A 189 1.14 4.80 -14.99
N PHE A 190 1.99 5.39 -14.14
CA PHE A 190 1.63 5.59 -12.73
C PHE A 190 0.81 6.85 -12.47
N ASP A 191 0.56 7.69 -13.47
CA ASP A 191 -0.30 8.87 -13.33
C ASP A 191 -1.69 8.51 -12.82
N GLU A 192 -2.26 7.37 -13.26
CA GLU A 192 -3.56 6.90 -12.78
C GLU A 192 -3.51 6.48 -11.30
N PHE A 193 -2.41 5.85 -10.87
CA PHE A 193 -2.23 5.51 -9.47
C PHE A 193 -1.98 6.76 -8.63
N ALA A 194 -1.16 7.70 -9.14
CA ALA A 194 -0.93 8.97 -8.50
C ALA A 194 -2.24 9.75 -8.37
N ALA A 195 -3.12 9.72 -9.38
CA ALA A 195 -4.40 10.43 -9.39
C ALA A 195 -5.34 10.04 -8.23
N VAL A 196 -5.18 8.85 -7.65
CA VAL A 196 -5.87 8.44 -6.41
C VAL A 196 -5.61 9.46 -5.27
N PHE A 197 -4.48 10.16 -5.35
CA PHE A 197 -3.97 11.14 -4.39
C PHE A 197 -4.17 12.60 -4.82
N GLU A 198 -4.94 12.93 -5.87
CA GLU A 198 -5.08 14.31 -6.39
C GLU A 198 -5.42 15.38 -5.33
N HIS A 199 -6.14 15.04 -4.25
CA HIS A 199 -6.49 16.01 -3.19
C HIS A 199 -5.41 16.22 -2.12
N VAL A 200 -4.25 15.55 -2.22
CA VAL A 200 -3.12 15.74 -1.30
C VAL A 200 -2.61 17.20 -1.33
N ASN A 201 -2.86 17.95 -2.42
CA ASN A 201 -2.44 19.34 -2.59
C ASN A 201 -3.59 20.38 -2.57
N ASP A 202 -4.84 20.00 -2.34
CA ASP A 202 -6.01 20.92 -2.39
C ASP A 202 -6.24 21.71 -1.06
N ALA A 203 -5.25 21.78 -0.16
CA ALA A 203 -5.37 22.36 1.19
C ALA A 203 -4.64 23.71 1.38
#